data_AF-A0A2N7VVC5-F1
#
_entry.id   AF-A0A2N7VVC5-F1
#
_cell.length_a   1.000
_cell.length_b   1.000
_cell.length_c   1.000
_cell.angle_alpha   90.00
_cell.angle_beta   90.00
_cell.angle_gamma   90.00
#
_symmetry.space_group_name_H-M   'P 1'
#
loop_
_entity.id
_entity.type
_entity.pdbx_description
1 polymer ?
#
loop_
_entity_poly.entity_id
_entity_poly.type
_entity_poly.pdbx_seq_one_letter_code
_entity_poly.pdbx_strand_id
1 'polypeptide(L)'
;MSLFAAGITDTTDYKVNDLHAKSLEEALVDGDKLLTRASYNDIARNAARSMQRLADLVGATTQYRVASEAVGLAEYLGRSGSEVRGALDEMLKQHSHEWAGFLEYSGKSSWVAQLARE
;
A
#
# COMPACT_ATOMS: atom_id res chain seq x y z
N MET A 1 -5.38 -3.81 8.99
CA MET A 1 -6.71 -4.32 9.39
C MET A 1 -7.01 -5.74 8.89
N SER A 2 -6.27 -6.31 7.92
CA SER A 2 -6.55 -7.65 7.38
C SER A 2 -6.03 -8.83 8.23
N LEU A 3 -4.83 -8.74 8.82
CA LEU A 3 -4.26 -9.83 9.64
C LEU A 3 -5.08 -10.11 10.90
N PHE A 4 -5.48 -9.05 11.60
CA PHE A 4 -6.32 -9.16 12.80
C PHE A 4 -7.70 -9.75 12.48
N ALA A 5 -8.32 -9.34 11.37
CA ALA A 5 -9.60 -9.90 10.93
C ALA A 5 -9.51 -11.37 10.51
N ALA A 6 -8.34 -11.82 10.05
CA ALA A 6 -8.07 -13.21 9.71
C ALA A 6 -7.66 -14.09 10.92
N GLY A 7 -7.63 -13.53 12.14
CA GLY A 7 -7.19 -14.25 13.34
C GLY A 7 -5.70 -14.60 13.34
N ILE A 8 -4.90 -13.96 12.49
CA ILE A 8 -3.47 -14.18 12.41
C ILE A 8 -2.81 -13.33 13.49
N THR A 9 -2.05 -13.98 14.39
CA THR A 9 -1.23 -13.27 15.37
C THR A 9 -0.08 -12.60 14.63
N ASP A 10 -0.05 -11.27 14.69
CA ASP A 10 1.00 -10.48 14.07
C ASP A 10 2.23 -10.44 14.98
N THR A 11 3.29 -11.13 14.57
CA THR A 11 4.57 -11.17 15.29
C THR A 11 5.62 -10.28 14.62
N THR A 12 5.20 -9.40 13.70
CA THR A 12 6.11 -8.53 12.97
C THR A 12 6.76 -7.53 13.91
N ASP A 13 8.10 -7.47 13.88
CA ASP A 13 8.86 -6.44 14.59
C ASP A 13 8.77 -5.11 13.82
N TYR A 14 7.74 -4.33 14.14
CA TYR A 14 7.48 -3.05 13.50
C TYR A 14 8.52 -2.00 13.88
N LYS A 15 9.10 -1.36 12.86
CA LYS A 15 10.10 -0.29 13.06
C LYS A 15 9.49 1.08 13.28
N VAL A 16 8.18 1.19 13.08
CA VAL A 16 7.39 2.40 13.31
C VAL A 16 6.35 2.10 14.38
N ASN A 17 6.26 2.93 15.41
CA ASN A 17 5.29 2.78 16.50
C ASN A 17 4.22 3.89 16.54
N ASP A 18 4.43 5.01 15.83
CA ASP A 18 3.45 6.10 15.73
C ASP A 18 3.16 6.48 14.27
N LEU A 19 2.00 6.06 13.77
CA LEU A 19 1.54 6.39 12.42
C LEU A 19 1.00 7.83 12.31
N HIS A 20 0.76 8.52 13.42
CA HIS A 20 0.26 9.89 13.45
C HIS A 20 1.37 10.95 13.49
N ALA A 21 2.62 10.51 13.70
CA ALA A 21 3.79 11.37 13.71
C ALA A 21 3.92 12.18 12.41
N LYS A 22 4.42 13.42 12.53
CA LYS A 22 4.54 14.34 11.38
C LYS A 22 5.76 14.06 10.53
N SER A 23 6.74 13.36 11.09
CA SER A 23 7.97 12.94 10.42
C SER A 23 8.21 11.45 10.64
N LEU A 24 8.96 10.82 9.74
CA LEU A 24 9.32 9.41 9.88
C LEU A 24 10.20 9.21 11.12
N GLU A 25 11.03 10.18 11.46
CA GLU A 25 11.96 10.09 12.58
C GLU A 25 11.29 10.09 13.94
N GLU A 26 10.23 10.86 14.10
CA GLU A 26 9.38 10.83 15.30
C GLU A 26 8.62 9.49 15.42
N ALA A 27 8.44 8.79 14.31
CA ALA A 27 7.66 7.56 14.22
C ALA A 27 8.48 6.30 14.50
N LEU A 28 9.82 6.38 14.39
CA LEU A 28 10.71 5.22 14.48
C LEU A 28 10.88 4.73 15.92
N VAL A 29 10.99 3.42 16.07
CA VAL A 29 11.37 2.81 17.35
C VAL A 29 12.86 3.07 17.63
N ASP A 30 13.16 3.59 18.82
CA ASP A 30 14.54 3.87 19.24
C ASP A 30 15.41 2.61 19.25
N GLY A 31 16.65 2.75 18.78
CA GLY A 31 17.68 1.71 18.91
C GLY A 31 17.75 0.69 17.77
N ASP A 32 17.02 0.88 16.67
CA ASP A 32 17.21 0.06 15.48
C ASP A 32 18.54 0.41 14.77
N LYS A 33 19.41 -0.58 14.62
CA LYS A 33 20.81 -0.41 14.17
C LYS A 33 21.06 -0.84 12.73
N LEU A 34 20.05 -1.38 12.04
CA LEU A 34 20.25 -2.13 10.80
C LEU A 34 20.28 -1.26 9.53
N LEU A 35 19.74 -0.03 9.56
CA LEU A 35 19.67 0.86 8.40
C LEU A 35 19.96 2.32 8.75
N THR A 36 20.53 3.06 7.81
CA THR A 36 20.71 4.51 7.97
C THR A 36 19.37 5.24 7.84
N ARG A 37 19.28 6.44 8.43
CA ARG A 37 18.09 7.31 8.32
C ARG A 37 17.69 7.61 6.86
N ALA A 38 18.67 7.72 5.95
CA ALA A 38 18.40 7.92 4.53
C ALA A 38 17.69 6.70 3.92
N SER A 39 18.16 5.49 4.27
CA SER A 39 17.57 4.24 3.81
C SER A 39 16.11 4.08 4.26
N TYR A 40 15.78 4.42 5.51
CA TYR A 40 14.38 4.40 5.98
C TYR A 40 13.50 5.36 5.20
N ASN A 41 13.98 6.58 4.94
CA ASN A 41 13.24 7.57 4.17
C ASN A 41 12.99 7.10 2.73
N ASP A 42 13.98 6.49 2.07
CA ASP A 42 13.82 5.98 0.71
C ASP A 42 12.84 4.81 0.65
N ILE A 43 12.92 3.88 1.62
CA ILE A 43 11.98 2.75 1.73
C ILE A 43 10.56 3.28 1.97
N ALA A 44 10.38 4.18 2.94
CA ALA A 44 9.10 4.76 3.29
C ALA A 44 8.46 5.49 2.10
N ARG A 45 9.23 6.32 1.40
CA ARG A 45 8.77 7.06 0.22
C ARG A 45 8.36 6.12 -0.90
N ASN A 46 9.19 5.13 -1.23
CA ASN A 46 8.89 4.19 -2.30
C ASN A 46 7.68 3.31 -1.97
N ALA A 47 7.56 2.87 -0.71
CA ALA A 47 6.42 2.08 -0.26
C ALA A 47 5.12 2.88 -0.33
N ALA A 48 5.07 4.07 0.28
CA ALA A 48 3.87 4.92 0.28
C ALA A 48 3.42 5.27 -1.15
N ARG A 49 4.37 5.62 -2.03
CA ARG A 49 4.06 5.89 -3.45
C ARG A 49 3.58 4.66 -4.20
N SER A 50 4.14 3.49 -3.92
CA SER A 50 3.70 2.25 -4.57
C SER A 50 2.27 1.91 -4.18
N MET A 51 1.93 2.07 -2.89
CA MET A 51 0.57 1.89 -2.39
C MET A 51 -0.41 2.90 -3.02
N GLN A 52 -0.02 4.17 -3.11
CA GLN A 52 -0.84 5.20 -3.76
C GLN A 52 -1.05 4.91 -5.26
N ARG A 53 0.02 4.59 -6.00
CA ARG A 53 -0.09 4.29 -7.43
C ARG A 53 -1.02 3.12 -7.71
N LEU A 54 -1.01 2.10 -6.85
CA LEU A 54 -1.92 0.97 -6.96
C LEU A 54 -3.37 1.40 -6.68
N ALA A 55 -3.60 2.26 -5.69
CA ALA A 55 -4.93 2.83 -5.40
C ALA A 55 -5.47 3.69 -6.56
N ASP A 56 -4.58 4.38 -7.28
CA ASP A 56 -4.93 5.21 -8.43
C ASP A 56 -5.31 4.40 -9.69
N LEU A 57 -4.99 3.09 -9.74
CA LEU A 57 -5.36 2.21 -10.86
C LEU A 57 -6.87 1.90 -10.94
N VAL A 58 -7.68 2.34 -9.98
CA VAL A 58 -9.14 2.27 -10.06
C VAL A 58 -9.70 3.29 -11.06
N GLY A 59 -8.92 4.33 -11.41
CA GLY A 59 -9.35 5.42 -12.28
C GLY A 59 -9.50 5.04 -13.76
N ALA A 60 -10.46 5.68 -14.45
CA ALA A 60 -10.78 5.43 -15.86
C ALA A 60 -9.58 5.59 -16.83
N THR A 61 -8.62 6.45 -16.50
CA THR A 61 -7.41 6.70 -17.31
C THR A 61 -6.43 5.51 -17.32
N THR A 62 -6.58 4.57 -16.39
CA THR A 62 -5.66 3.42 -16.23
C THR A 62 -6.25 2.10 -16.74
N GLN A 63 -7.47 2.13 -17.25
CA GLN A 63 -8.24 0.94 -17.66
C GLN A 63 -7.50 0.05 -18.67
N TYR A 64 -6.76 0.65 -19.61
CA TYR A 64 -5.95 -0.06 -20.60
C TYR A 64 -4.76 -0.80 -19.99
N ARG A 65 -4.08 -0.20 -18.99
CA ARG A 65 -2.93 -0.85 -18.32
C ARG A 65 -3.42 -2.05 -17.52
N VAL A 66 -4.47 -1.87 -16.74
CA VAL A 66 -5.11 -2.96 -15.97
C VAL A 66 -5.62 -4.07 -16.90
N ALA A 67 -6.07 -3.74 -18.11
CA ALA A 67 -6.55 -4.75 -19.07
C ALA A 67 -5.41 -5.62 -19.59
N SER A 68 -4.28 -5.00 -19.92
CA SER A 68 -3.09 -5.73 -20.37
C SER A 68 -2.58 -6.70 -19.30
N GLU A 69 -2.52 -6.25 -18.04
CA GLU A 69 -2.09 -7.12 -16.92
C GLU A 69 -3.07 -8.26 -16.68
N ALA A 70 -4.38 -8.00 -16.78
CA ALA A 70 -5.40 -9.04 -16.63
C ALA A 70 -5.28 -10.14 -17.70
N VAL A 71 -4.88 -9.80 -18.93
CA VAL A 71 -4.64 -10.79 -19.99
C VAL A 71 -3.45 -11.67 -19.64
N GLY A 72 -2.30 -11.09 -19.27
CA GLY A 72 -1.12 -11.87 -18.88
C GLY A 72 -1.36 -12.77 -17.67
N LEU A 73 -2.11 -12.27 -16.67
CA LEU A 73 -2.51 -13.06 -15.51
C LEU A 73 -3.47 -14.20 -15.87
N ALA A 74 -4.41 -13.96 -16.79
CA ALA A 74 -5.33 -14.99 -17.26
C ALA A 74 -4.61 -16.14 -17.96
N GLU A 75 -3.63 -15.81 -18.82
CA GLU A 75 -2.78 -16.80 -19.49
C GLU A 75 -1.98 -17.62 -18.47
N TYR A 76 -1.34 -16.96 -17.51
CA TYR A 76 -0.54 -17.63 -16.48
C TYR A 76 -1.38 -18.55 -15.58
N LEU A 77 -2.58 -18.10 -15.20
CA LEU A 77 -3.47 -18.85 -14.30
C LEU A 77 -4.34 -19.89 -15.01
N GLY A 78 -4.35 -19.92 -16.34
CA GLY A 78 -5.26 -20.77 -17.13
C GLY A 78 -6.74 -20.44 -16.91
N ARG A 79 -7.07 -19.18 -16.59
CA ARG A 79 -8.44 -18.70 -16.31
C ARG A 79 -8.94 -17.81 -17.44
N SER A 80 -10.24 -17.54 -17.45
CA SER A 80 -10.80 -16.62 -18.45
C SER A 80 -10.37 -15.17 -18.17
N GLY A 81 -10.11 -14.41 -19.23
CA GLY A 81 -9.72 -12.99 -19.11
C GLY A 81 -10.77 -12.13 -18.40
N SER A 82 -12.06 -12.41 -18.60
CA SER A 82 -13.16 -11.70 -17.93
C SER A 82 -13.20 -11.96 -16.43
N GLU A 83 -12.98 -13.21 -16.01
CA GLU A 83 -12.95 -13.59 -14.59
C GLU A 83 -11.76 -12.96 -13.87
N VAL A 84 -10.56 -13.02 -14.47
CA VAL A 84 -9.37 -12.39 -13.90
C VAL A 84 -9.51 -10.87 -13.89
N ARG A 85 -10.07 -10.27 -14.94
CA ARG A 85 -10.34 -8.83 -14.98
C ARG A 85 -11.28 -8.40 -13.86
N GLY A 86 -12.39 -9.12 -13.66
CA GLY A 86 -13.34 -8.84 -12.58
C GLY A 86 -12.67 -8.89 -11.21
N ALA A 87 -11.92 -9.97 -10.92
CA ALA A 87 -11.21 -10.12 -9.66
C ALA A 87 -10.13 -9.03 -9.44
N LEU A 88 -9.41 -8.65 -10.50
CA LEU A 88 -8.41 -7.58 -10.44
C LEU A 88 -9.06 -6.22 -10.17
N ASP A 89 -10.16 -5.90 -10.84
CA ASP A 89 -10.91 -4.66 -10.61
C ASP A 89 -11.45 -4.58 -9.16
N GLU A 90 -11.95 -5.70 -8.63
CA GLU A 90 -12.40 -5.79 -7.22
C GLU A 90 -11.25 -5.61 -6.23
N MET A 91 -10.11 -6.27 -6.47
CA MET A 91 -8.90 -6.14 -5.66
C MET A 91 -8.38 -4.71 -5.63
N LEU A 92 -8.32 -4.03 -6.78
CA LEU A 92 -7.90 -2.63 -6.87
C LEU A 92 -8.86 -1.69 -6.14
N LYS A 93 -10.17 -1.89 -6.27
CA LYS A 93 -11.19 -1.11 -5.54
C LYS A 93 -11.05 -1.28 -4.03
N GLN A 94 -10.88 -2.52 -3.57
CA GLN A 94 -10.69 -2.81 -2.16
C GLN A 94 -9.41 -2.16 -1.63
N HIS A 95 -8.29 -2.33 -2.34
CA HIS A 95 -7.01 -1.70 -1.99
C HIS A 95 -7.14 -0.17 -1.92
N SER A 96 -7.80 0.46 -2.90
CA SER A 96 -8.01 1.91 -2.92
C SER A 96 -8.79 2.39 -1.70
N HIS A 97 -9.85 1.65 -1.31
CA HIS A 97 -10.63 1.95 -0.11
C HIS A 97 -9.82 1.78 1.19
N GLU A 98 -9.11 0.66 1.33
CA GLU A 98 -8.28 0.38 2.50
C GLU A 98 -7.14 1.39 2.65
N TRP A 99 -6.52 1.77 1.54
CA TRP A 99 -5.46 2.77 1.53
C TRP A 99 -5.97 4.15 1.95
N ALA A 100 -7.12 4.58 1.44
CA ALA A 100 -7.75 5.82 1.86
C ALA A 100 -8.08 5.82 3.36
N GLY A 101 -8.65 4.72 3.87
CA GLY A 101 -8.92 4.56 5.30
C GLY A 101 -7.66 4.56 6.17
N PHE A 102 -6.58 3.95 5.68
CA PHE A 102 -5.27 3.96 6.37
C PHE A 102 -4.68 5.37 6.44
N LEU A 103 -4.76 6.16 5.36
CA LEU A 103 -4.29 7.54 5.35
C LEU A 103 -5.14 8.45 6.25
N GLU A 104 -6.45 8.23 6.29
CA GLU A 104 -7.35 8.93 7.19
C GLU A 104 -7.03 8.61 8.65
N TYR A 105 -6.87 7.32 8.98
CA TYR A 105 -6.47 6.87 10.31
C TYR A 105 -5.13 7.50 10.72
N SER A 106 -4.11 7.43 9.87
CA SER A 106 -2.79 8.02 10.14
C SER A 106 -2.87 9.54 10.34
N GLY A 107 -3.86 10.20 9.72
CA GLY A 107 -4.09 11.64 9.83
C GLY A 107 -3.38 12.41 8.72
N LYS A 108 -4.04 13.48 8.24
CA LYS A 108 -3.64 14.20 7.02
C LYS A 108 -2.24 14.82 7.07
N SER A 109 -1.77 15.16 8.26
CA SER A 109 -0.43 15.73 8.51
C SER A 109 0.65 14.69 8.78
N SER A 110 0.31 13.40 8.85
CA SER A 110 1.29 12.34 9.09
C SER A 110 2.34 12.26 7.98
N TRP A 111 3.53 11.77 8.30
CA TRP A 111 4.60 11.56 7.32
C TRP A 111 4.14 10.67 6.15
N VAL A 112 3.37 9.61 6.43
CA VAL A 112 2.89 8.69 5.38
C VAL A 112 1.88 9.35 4.46
N ALA A 113 0.97 10.17 5.00
CA ALA A 113 0.00 10.90 4.20
C ALA A 113 0.66 12.00 3.35
N GLN A 114 1.76 12.59 3.83
CA GLN A 114 2.56 13.53 3.03
C GLN A 114 3.23 12.80 1.86
N LEU A 115 3.94 11.70 2.12
CA LEU A 115 4.63 10.92 1.08
C LEU A 115 3.68 10.35 0.02
N ALA A 116 2.45 9.99 0.40
CA ALA A 116 1.43 9.52 -0.53
C ALA A 116 0.97 10.60 -1.53
N ARG A 117 1.13 11.90 -1.19
CA ARG A 117 0.73 13.03 -2.05
C ARG A 117 1.85 13.60 -2.91
N GLU A 118 3.10 13.22 -2.63
CA GLU A 118 4.29 13.65 -3.40
C GLU A 118 4.46 12.89 -4.72
#